data_AF-A0A528B0X9-F1
#
_entry.id   AF-A0A528B0X9-F1
#
_cell.length_a   1.000
_cell.length_b   1.000
_cell.length_c   1.000
_cell.angle_alpha   90.00
_cell.angle_beta   90.00
_cell.angle_gamma   90.00
#
_symmetry.space_group_name_H-M   'P 1'
#
loop_
_entity.id
_entity.type
_entity.pdbx_description
1 polymer ?
#
loop_
_entity_poly.entity_id
_entity_poly.type
_entity_poly.pdbx_seq_one_letter_code
_entity_poly.pdbx_strand_id
1 'polypeptide(L)' 'AQAGKCRVPAIVFACDTAPELETMAPHGLVKVYPRSIDLENTNQLKSFERTQVVESLVDLEASVRRRHAELASHG' A
#
# COMPACT_ATOMS: atom_id res chain seq x y z
N ALA A 1 1.67 -0.17 12.69
CA ALA A 1 1.69 0.65 13.92
C ALA A 1 3.04 0.62 14.66
N GLN A 2 3.54 -0.54 15.11
CA GLN A 2 4.81 -0.60 15.87
C GLN A 2 6.02 -0.12 15.06
N ALA A 3 6.09 -0.44 13.76
CA ALA A 3 7.13 0.05 12.86
C ALA A 3 7.31 1.58 12.95
N GLY A 4 6.22 2.35 12.88
CA GLY A 4 6.26 3.81 13.01
C GLY A 4 6.78 4.29 14.37
N LYS A 5 6.34 3.67 15.48
CA LYS A 5 6.84 3.98 16.83
C LYS A 5 8.34 3.71 16.97
N CYS A 6 8.83 2.66 16.33
CA CYS A 6 10.24 2.30 16.26
C CYS A 6 11.00 3.04 15.15
N ARG A 7 10.36 3.99 14.45
CA ARG A 7 10.93 4.76 13.32
C ARG A 7 11.44 3.87 12.18
N VAL A 8 10.89 2.68 12.01
CA VAL A 8 11.22 1.77 10.91
C VAL A 8 10.37 2.18 9.68
N PRO A 9 10.99 2.47 8.51
CA PRO A 9 10.25 2.73 7.27
C PRO A 9 9.36 1.55 6.90
N ALA A 10 8.13 1.83 6.48
CA ALA A 10 7.15 0.84 6.06
C ALA A 10 6.58 1.15 4.68
N ILE A 11 6.40 0.11 3.87
CA ILE A 11 5.69 0.16 2.59
C ILE A 11 4.35 -0.55 2.79
N VAL A 12 3.25 0.11 2.44
CA VAL A 12 1.88 -0.40 2.55
C VAL A 12 1.28 -0.45 1.14
N PHE A 13 0.89 -1.63 0.68
CA PHE A 13 0.16 -1.76 -0.57
C PHE A 13 -1.34 -1.67 -0.29
N ALA A 14 -1.96 -0.56 -0.69
CA ALA A 14 -3.40 -0.36 -0.58
C ALA A 14 -4.09 -0.93 -1.82
N CYS A 15 -5.01 -1.88 -1.63
CA CYS A 15 -5.76 -2.51 -2.71
C CYS A 15 -7.12 -1.84 -2.97
N ASP A 16 -7.69 -1.13 -1.99
CA ASP A 16 -9.00 -0.49 -2.05
C ASP A 16 -8.88 1.00 -2.42
N THR A 17 -8.28 1.29 -3.57
CA THR A 17 -7.84 2.65 -3.94
C THR A 17 -8.67 3.29 -5.05
N ALA A 18 -9.44 2.49 -5.79
CA ALA A 18 -10.26 2.92 -6.90
C ALA A 18 -11.75 2.63 -6.64
N PRO A 19 -12.67 3.45 -7.17
CA PRO A 19 -14.12 3.29 -6.93
C PRO A 19 -14.69 1.94 -7.41
N GLU A 20 -14.05 1.28 -8.37
CA GLU A 20 -14.50 0.01 -8.94
C GLU A 20 -13.28 -0.89 -9.19
N LEU A 21 -13.31 -2.09 -8.64
CA LEU A 21 -12.26 -3.09 -8.77
C LEU A 21 -12.89 -4.44 -9.13
N GLU A 22 -12.26 -5.21 -10.01
CA GLU A 22 -12.67 -6.58 -10.29
C GLU A 22 -11.82 -7.56 -9.47
N THR A 23 -12.46 -8.50 -8.79
CA THR A 23 -11.76 -9.52 -7.99
C THR A 23 -12.33 -10.91 -8.26
N MET A 24 -11.49 -11.93 -8.06
CA MET A 24 -11.86 -13.33 -8.26
C MET A 24 -12.58 -13.86 -7.02
N ALA A 25 -13.85 -14.21 -7.15
CA ALA A 25 -14.62 -14.92 -6.14
C ALA A 25 -14.78 -16.41 -6.52
N PRO A 26 -15.22 -17.28 -5.60
CA PRO A 26 -15.46 -18.70 -5.89
C PRO A 26 -16.39 -18.96 -7.09
N HIS A 27 -17.25 -18.00 -7.44
CA HIS A 27 -18.20 -18.09 -8.54
C HIS A 27 -17.84 -17.23 -9.77
N GLY A 28 -16.61 -16.71 -9.84
CA GLY A 28 -16.11 -15.90 -10.97
C GLY A 28 -15.74 -14.47 -10.58
N LEU A 29 -15.53 -13.63 -11.60
CA LEU A 29 -15.20 -12.22 -11.41
C LEU A 29 -16.39 -11.45 -10.84
N VAL A 30 -16.15 -10.72 -9.76
CA VAL A 30 -17.12 -9.83 -9.14
C VAL A 30 -16.54 -8.42 -9.03
N LYS A 31 -17.40 -7.43 -9.25
CA LYS A 31 -17.06 -6.03 -9.04
C LYS A 31 -17.22 -5.69 -7.56
N VAL A 32 -16.19 -5.08 -7.00
CA VAL A 32 -16.19 -4.54 -5.64
C VAL A 32 -16.03 -3.03 -5.68
N TYR A 33 -16.69 -2.37 -4.74
CA TYR A 33 -16.76 -0.92 -4.66
C TYR A 33 -16.28 -0.53 -3.26
N PRO A 34 -15.04 -0.04 -3.12
CA PRO A 34 -14.55 0.49 -1.85
C PRO A 34 -15.52 1.53 -1.29
N ARG A 35 -15.82 1.43 0.00
CA ARG A 35 -16.70 2.40 0.66
C ARG A 35 -15.92 3.68 0.89
N SER A 36 -16.62 4.78 1.17
CA SER A 36 -15.99 6.08 1.43
C SER A 36 -14.91 6.02 2.53
N ILE A 37 -15.14 5.21 3.59
CA ILE A 37 -14.18 5.03 4.68
C ILE A 37 -12.89 4.34 4.24
N ASP A 38 -12.95 3.46 3.24
CA ASP A 38 -11.79 2.72 2.75
C ASP A 38 -10.87 3.67 1.96
N LEU A 39 -11.47 4.54 1.12
CA LEU A 39 -10.77 5.61 0.41
C LEU A 39 -10.19 6.66 1.36
N GLU A 40 -10.96 7.06 2.37
CA GLU A 40 -10.52 8.05 3.37
C GLU A 40 -9.34 7.52 4.18
N ASN A 41 -9.41 6.29 4.68
CA ASN A 41 -8.32 5.67 5.43
C ASN A 41 -7.04 5.52 4.60
N THR A 42 -7.17 5.15 3.33
CA THR A 42 -6.05 5.08 2.39
C THR A 42 -5.37 6.46 2.24
N ASN A 43 -6.16 7.51 2.10
CA ASN A 43 -5.65 8.88 2.03
C ASN A 43 -5.01 9.34 3.34
N GLN A 44 -5.59 9.01 4.48
CA GLN A 44 -5.00 9.34 5.79
C GLN A 44 -3.66 8.62 5.99
N LEU A 45 -3.56 7.33 5.63
CA LEU A 45 -2.33 6.53 5.71
C LEU A 45 -1.16 7.15 4.93
N LYS A 46 -1.43 7.79 3.77
CA LYS A 46 -0.40 8.48 2.96
C LYS A 46 0.29 9.63 3.70
N SER A 47 -0.35 10.19 4.74
CA SER A 47 0.22 11.28 5.55
C SER A 47 1.05 10.81 6.74
N PHE A 48 1.09 9.50 7.01
CA PHE A 48 1.78 8.96 8.18
C PHE A 48 3.30 9.02 7.98
N GLU A 49 4.03 9.43 9.03
CA GLU A 49 5.48 9.49 8.99
C GLU A 49 6.08 8.11 8.64
N ARG A 50 7.13 8.11 7.80
CA ARG A 50 7.88 6.91 7.38
C ARG A 50 6.99 5.80 6.80
N THR A 51 5.84 6.16 6.28
CA THR A 51 4.89 5.25 5.64
C THR A 51 4.77 5.62 4.18
N GLN A 52 5.11 4.68 3.30
CA GLN A 52 4.88 4.82 1.87
C GLN A 52 3.71 3.94 1.47
N VAL A 53 2.59 4.55 1.11
CA VAL A 53 1.45 3.83 0.52
C VAL A 53 1.66 3.74 -0.99
N VAL A 54 1.53 2.54 -1.53
CA VAL A 54 1.54 2.26 -2.97
C VAL A 54 0.21 1.65 -3.38
N GLU A 55 -0.18 1.85 -4.63
CA GLU A 55 -1.54 1.50 -5.12
C GLU A 55 -1.50 0.57 -6.34
N SER A 56 -0.31 0.17 -6.77
CA SER A 56 -0.10 -0.78 -7.87
C SER A 56 1.05 -1.75 -7.55
N LEU A 57 1.04 -2.92 -8.20
CA LEU A 57 2.13 -3.89 -8.10
C LEU A 57 3.46 -3.31 -8.63
N VAL A 58 3.40 -2.49 -9.69
CA VAL A 58 4.58 -1.84 -10.26
C VAL A 58 5.24 -0.91 -9.25
N ASP A 59 4.43 -0.09 -8.56
CA ASP A 59 4.93 0.82 -7.53
C ASP A 59 5.45 0.07 -6.31
N LEU A 60 4.80 -1.04 -5.94
CA LEU A 60 5.26 -1.92 -4.86
C LEU A 60 6.64 -2.50 -5.17
N GLU A 61 6.82 -3.08 -6.35
CA GLU A 61 8.11 -3.62 -6.79
C GLU A 61 9.19 -2.56 -6.81
N ALA A 62 8.90 -1.37 -7.36
CA ALA A 62 9.83 -0.26 -7.40
C ALA A 62 10.24 0.20 -6.00
N SER A 63 9.28 0.26 -5.06
CA SER A 63 9.51 0.69 -3.68
C SER A 63 10.34 -0.32 -2.89
N VAL A 64 10.05 -1.61 -3.06
CA VAL A 64 10.82 -2.70 -2.45
C VAL A 64 12.25 -2.70 -3.01
N ARG A 65 12.43 -2.57 -4.33
CA ARG A 65 13.74 -2.51 -4.96
C ARG A 65 14.56 -1.32 -4.46
N ARG A 66 13.94 -0.13 -4.38
CA ARG A 66 14.59 1.07 -3.81
C ARG A 66 15.02 0.81 -2.36
N ARG A 67 14.15 0.21 -1.54
CA ARG A 67 14.48 -0.08 -0.14
C ARG A 67 15.64 -1.06 0.00
N HIS A 68 15.71 -2.08 -0.85
CA HIS A 68 16.86 -2.99 -0.88
C HIS A 68 18.16 -2.26 -1.25
N ALA A 69 18.14 -1.38 -2.25
CA ALA A 69 19.32 -0.61 -2.65
C ALA A 69 19.80 0.31 -1.53
N GLU A 70 18.89 1.02 -0.85
CA GLU A 70 19.22 1.83 0.33
C GLU A 70 19.88 1.00 1.42
N LEU A 71 19.35 -0.19 1.73
CA LEU A 71 19.94 -1.06 2.76
C LEU A 71 21.33 -1.58 2.37
N ALA A 72 21.55 -1.85 1.08
CA ALA A 72 22.85 -2.30 0.58
C ALA A 72 23.91 -1.19 0.61
N SER A 73 23.53 0.09 0.47
CA SER A 73 24.45 1.23 0.54
C SER A 73 24.78 1.70 1.96
N HIS A 74 24.06 1.20 2.98
CA HIS A 74 24.28 1.51 4.40
C HIS A 74 25.15 0.46 5.11
N GLY A 75 25.75 -0.49 4.37
CA GLY A 75 26.78 -1.41 4.85
C GLY A 75 28.16 -1.02 4.35
#